data_AF-A0A1V2A8Q9-F1
#
_entry.id   AF-A0A1V2A8Q9-F1
#
_cell.length_a   1.000
_cell.length_b   1.000
_cell.length_c   1.000
_cell.angle_alpha   90.00
_cell.angle_beta   90.00
_cell.angle_gamma   90.00
#
_symmetry.space_group_name_H-M   'P 1'
#
loop_
_entity.id
_entity.type
_entity.pdbx_description
1 polymer ?
#
loop_
_entity_poly.entity_id
_entity_poly.type
_entity_poly.pdbx_seq_one_letter_code
_entity_poly.pdbx_strand_id
1 'polypeptide(L)'
;MEIPITGLIIHSDDSQSDSEHSHHLFIHSWNGRPVLHIHHFSGVTSFNAGHDHQYAGKTEPAPSGVPHTHKYFTATSVDNGHKHEIRGVTGPAIPLPGGGHYHMFNGVTTTNGAQPHSHKYSGSTSD
;
A
#
# COMPACT_ATOMS: atom_id res chain seq x y z
N MET A 1 22.42 2.70 23.51
CA MET A 1 21.67 3.65 22.66
C MET A 1 20.20 3.36 22.88
N GLU A 2 19.45 4.33 23.40
CA GLU A 2 18.00 4.19 23.64
C GLU A 2 17.25 4.80 22.46
N ILE A 3 16.28 4.06 21.91
CA ILE A 3 15.44 4.55 20.81
C ILE A 3 14.02 4.74 21.36
N PRO A 4 13.51 5.98 21.47
CA PRO A 4 12.19 6.20 22.02
C PRO A 4 11.11 5.72 21.05
N ILE A 5 10.16 4.94 21.56
CA ILE A 5 8.97 4.47 20.85
C ILE A 5 7.74 5.09 21.52
N THR A 6 6.84 5.67 20.74
CA THR A 6 5.54 6.15 21.24
C THR A 6 4.44 5.27 20.68
N GLY A 7 3.49 4.85 21.51
CA GLY A 7 2.38 4.01 21.09
C GLY A 7 1.21 4.02 22.07
N LEU A 8 0.15 3.30 21.71
CA LEU A 8 -1.01 3.04 22.54
C LEU A 8 -0.97 1.59 23.02
N ILE A 9 -1.17 1.38 24.33
CA ILE A 9 -1.37 0.04 24.90
C ILE A 9 -2.87 -0.11 25.16
N ILE A 10 -3.49 -1.10 24.52
CA ILE A 10 -4.90 -1.45 24.79
C ILE A 10 -4.91 -2.71 25.63
N HIS A 11 -5.62 -2.63 26.76
CA HIS A 11 -5.87 -3.74 27.66
C HIS A 11 -7.24 -4.36 27.34
N SER A 12 -7.28 -5.66 27.05
CA SER A 12 -8.52 -6.44 26.99
C SER A 12 -8.65 -7.23 28.29
N ASP A 13 -9.70 -6.93 29.04
CA ASP A 13 -10.00 -7.54 30.35
C ASP A 13 -10.63 -8.93 30.13
N ASP A 14 -9.82 -9.93 29.81
CA ASP A 14 -10.28 -11.32 29.74
C ASP A 14 -10.39 -11.86 31.16
N SER A 15 -11.62 -11.83 31.65
CA SER A 15 -11.99 -12.05 33.04
C SER A 15 -12.01 -13.53 33.42
N GLN A 16 -10.98 -14.34 33.11
CA GLN A 16 -10.72 -15.61 33.80
C GLN A 16 -9.23 -15.97 33.92
N SER A 17 -8.70 -15.78 35.15
CA SER A 17 -7.68 -16.60 35.85
C SER A 17 -6.70 -17.42 34.99
N ASP A 18 -5.49 -16.89 34.75
CA ASP A 18 -4.24 -17.35 35.38
C ASP A 18 -2.99 -16.88 34.60
N SER A 19 -2.16 -16.07 35.28
CA SER A 19 -0.74 -15.75 35.03
C SER A 19 -0.24 -15.23 33.67
N GLU A 20 -0.93 -15.41 32.55
CA GLU A 20 -0.52 -14.84 31.26
C GLU A 20 -1.60 -13.91 30.71
N HIS A 21 -1.30 -12.61 30.65
CA HIS A 21 -2.14 -11.61 30.00
C HIS A 21 -1.32 -10.90 28.93
N SER A 22 -1.91 -10.66 27.76
CA SER A 22 -1.27 -9.96 26.65
C SER A 22 -1.83 -8.56 26.48
N HIS A 23 -0.98 -7.62 26.08
CA HIS A 23 -1.42 -6.30 25.64
C HIS A 23 -1.11 -6.10 24.17
N HIS A 24 -2.00 -5.43 23.44
CA HIS A 24 -1.70 -4.95 22.10
C HIS A 24 -1.01 -3.59 22.18
N LEU A 25 0.27 -3.53 21.78
CA LEU A 25 1.02 -2.28 21.62
C LEU A 25 0.93 -1.81 20.16
N PHE A 26 0.26 -0.67 19.95
CA PHE A 26 0.21 0.02 18.67
C PHE A 26 1.28 1.10 18.63
N ILE A 27 2.34 0.89 17.86
CA ILE A 27 3.43 1.87 17.74
C ILE A 27 3.01 2.97 16.75
N HIS A 28 3.06 4.22 17.21
CA HIS A 28 2.80 5.42 16.40
C HIS A 28 4.07 6.14 15.97
N SER A 29 5.16 6.05 16.74
CA SER A 29 6.43 6.65 16.36
C SER A 29 7.63 5.82 16.80
N TRP A 30 8.71 5.89 16.01
CA TRP A 30 10.01 5.30 16.29
C TRP A 30 11.08 6.37 16.14
N ASN A 31 11.78 6.68 17.23
CA ASN A 31 12.73 7.79 17.31
C ASN A 31 12.13 9.15 16.88
N GLY A 32 10.87 9.41 17.26
CA GLY A 32 10.15 10.63 16.87
C GLY A 32 9.66 10.66 15.42
N ARG A 33 9.88 9.60 14.63
CA ARG A 33 9.36 9.48 13.26
C ARG A 33 8.08 8.66 13.25
N PRO A 34 7.00 9.10 12.57
CA PRO A 34 5.79 8.30 12.44
C PRO A 34 6.10 6.93 11.83
N VAL A 35 5.59 5.86 12.43
CA VAL A 35 5.61 4.54 11.81
C VAL A 35 4.41 4.48 10.86
N LEU A 36 4.66 4.68 9.58
CA LEU A 36 3.62 4.72 8.55
C LEU A 36 3.49 3.33 7.94
N HIS A 37 2.32 2.71 8.12
CA HIS A 37 1.95 1.49 7.40
C HIS A 37 1.74 1.84 5.92
N ILE A 38 2.60 1.33 5.05
CA ILE A 38 2.59 1.51 3.59
C ILE A 38 3.00 0.21 2.91
N HIS A 39 2.66 0.05 1.63
CA HIS A 39 3.12 -1.07 0.82
C HIS A 39 3.74 -0.59 -0.49
N HIS A 40 4.68 -1.37 -1.03
CA HIS A 40 5.22 -1.15 -2.36
C HIS A 40 4.32 -1.81 -3.40
N PHE A 41 4.37 -1.32 -4.63
CA PHE A 41 3.71 -1.98 -5.76
C PHE A 41 4.49 -1.72 -7.05
N SER A 42 4.36 -2.64 -8.00
CA SER A 42 4.94 -2.50 -9.35
C SER A 42 4.18 -3.36 -10.35
N GLY A 43 4.43 -3.15 -11.64
CA GLY A 43 3.84 -3.97 -12.70
C GLY A 43 4.07 -3.39 -14.09
N VAL A 44 3.36 -4.00 -15.05
CA VAL A 44 3.36 -3.62 -16.47
C VAL A 44 1.93 -3.36 -16.90
N THR A 45 1.72 -2.31 -17.68
CA THR A 45 0.39 -2.01 -18.22
C THR A 45 0.01 -2.96 -19.36
N SER A 46 -1.25 -2.96 -19.78
CA SER A 46 -1.67 -3.65 -21.01
C SER A 46 -0.95 -3.11 -22.25
N PHE A 47 -0.83 -3.91 -23.31
CA PHE A 47 -0.26 -3.47 -24.58
C PHE A 47 -1.30 -2.76 -25.45
N ASN A 48 -1.20 -1.44 -25.59
CA ASN A 48 -2.13 -0.60 -26.35
C ASN A 48 -1.34 0.36 -27.25
N ALA A 49 -1.88 0.72 -28.42
CA ALA A 49 -1.23 1.61 -29.38
C ALA A 49 0.26 1.26 -29.66
N GLY A 50 0.57 -0.04 -29.70
CA GLY A 50 1.89 -0.56 -30.06
C GLY A 50 2.94 -0.58 -28.95
N HIS A 51 2.59 -0.34 -27.68
CA HIS A 51 3.52 -0.47 -26.55
C HIS A 51 2.81 -0.72 -25.21
N ASP A 52 3.60 -0.93 -24.17
CA ASP A 52 3.21 -0.96 -22.76
C ASP A 52 4.17 -0.06 -21.97
N HIS A 53 3.87 0.13 -20.69
CA HIS A 53 4.75 0.81 -19.76
C HIS A 53 4.94 0.02 -18.47
N GLN A 54 6.13 0.14 -17.90
CA GLN A 54 6.45 -0.31 -16.55
C GLN A 54 5.99 0.73 -15.52
N TYR A 55 5.70 0.30 -14.30
CA TYR A 55 5.46 1.22 -13.18
C TYR A 55 5.92 0.62 -11.86
N ALA A 56 6.30 1.50 -10.93
CA ALA A 56 6.58 1.15 -9.54
C ALA A 56 6.22 2.33 -8.63
N GLY A 57 5.85 2.04 -7.38
CA GLY A 57 5.45 3.07 -6.42
C GLY A 57 5.30 2.53 -5.01
N LYS A 58 4.87 3.41 -4.11
CA LYS A 58 4.45 3.07 -2.76
C LYS A 58 3.08 3.67 -2.50
N THR A 59 2.30 2.99 -1.67
CA THR A 59 1.03 3.53 -1.23
C THR A 59 1.21 4.71 -0.28
N GLU A 60 0.19 5.55 -0.17
CA GLU A 60 0.08 6.52 0.92
C GLU A 60 -0.15 5.78 2.25
N PRO A 61 0.17 6.40 3.40
CA PRO A 61 -0.07 5.79 4.71
C PRO A 61 -1.53 5.36 4.91
N ALA A 62 -1.74 4.23 5.58
CA ALA A 62 -3.07 3.78 5.96
C ALA A 62 -3.76 4.86 6.83
N PRO A 63 -5.03 5.21 6.54
CA PRO A 63 -5.78 6.18 7.33
C PRO A 63 -6.24 5.63 8.68
N SER A 64 -6.18 4.31 8.88
CA SER A 64 -6.66 3.59 10.06
C SER A 64 -5.88 2.28 10.29
N GLY A 65 -6.14 1.61 11.42
CA GLY A 65 -5.69 0.23 11.66
C GLY A 65 -6.34 -0.78 10.70
N VAL A 66 -5.97 -2.06 10.80
CA VAL A 66 -6.55 -3.15 9.99
C VAL A 66 -7.99 -3.45 10.47
N PRO A 67 -9.00 -3.54 9.58
CA PRO A 67 -8.90 -3.44 8.12
C PRO A 67 -8.78 -1.98 7.62
N HIS A 68 -7.92 -1.76 6.62
CA HIS A 68 -7.78 -0.48 5.93
C HIS A 68 -7.64 -0.67 4.42
N THR A 69 -7.51 0.46 3.72
CA THR A 69 -7.13 0.57 2.31
C THR A 69 -6.07 1.66 2.19
N HIS A 70 -5.39 1.72 1.06
CA HIS A 70 -4.46 2.80 0.77
C HIS A 70 -4.81 3.55 -0.50
N LYS A 71 -4.62 4.86 -0.47
CA LYS A 71 -4.48 5.63 -1.71
C LYS A 71 -3.11 5.35 -2.33
N TYR A 72 -3.01 5.49 -3.64
CA TYR A 72 -1.74 5.39 -4.35
C TYR A 72 -1.72 6.34 -5.55
N PHE A 73 -0.51 6.78 -5.88
CA PHE A 73 -0.19 7.55 -7.08
C PHE A 73 1.19 7.16 -7.59
N THR A 74 1.33 6.98 -8.91
CA THR A 74 2.64 6.87 -9.57
C THR A 74 2.54 7.30 -11.04
N ALA A 75 3.68 7.42 -11.70
CA ALA A 75 3.75 7.56 -13.15
C ALA A 75 4.44 6.33 -13.75
N THR A 76 4.08 5.99 -14.97
CA THR A 76 4.72 4.91 -15.71
C THR A 76 6.11 5.33 -16.22
N SER A 77 6.87 4.35 -16.73
CA SER A 77 8.06 4.61 -17.55
C SER A 77 7.71 5.45 -18.77
N VAL A 78 8.74 6.10 -19.32
CA VAL A 78 8.61 6.83 -20.58
C VAL A 78 8.87 5.86 -21.72
N ASP A 79 7.83 5.54 -22.47
CA ASP A 79 7.89 4.67 -23.64
C ASP A 79 7.21 5.39 -24.80
N ASN A 80 7.75 5.25 -26.01
CA ASN A 80 7.27 5.96 -27.20
C ASN A 80 7.03 7.47 -26.97
N GLY A 81 7.93 8.10 -26.22
CA GLY A 81 7.95 9.54 -25.99
C GLY A 81 6.93 10.09 -24.98
N HIS A 82 6.21 9.25 -24.24
CA HIS A 82 5.29 9.71 -23.19
C HIS A 82 5.19 8.73 -22.02
N LYS A 83 4.52 9.15 -20.96
CA LYS A 83 4.25 8.38 -19.74
C LYS A 83 2.82 8.65 -19.31
N HIS A 84 2.21 7.73 -18.59
CA HIS A 84 0.89 7.93 -18.02
C HIS A 84 0.93 8.05 -16.50
N GLU A 85 -0.12 8.63 -15.93
CA GLU A 85 -0.34 8.65 -14.49
C GLU A 85 -1.26 7.50 -14.08
N ILE A 86 -0.95 6.91 -12.93
CA ILE A 86 -1.70 5.86 -12.25
C ILE A 86 -2.11 6.40 -10.89
N ARG A 87 -3.38 6.29 -10.53
CA ARG A 87 -3.87 6.67 -9.20
C ARG A 87 -5.11 5.88 -8.80
N GLY A 88 -5.30 5.65 -7.51
CA GLY A 88 -6.49 4.97 -7.03
C GLY A 88 -6.46 4.68 -5.54
N VAL A 89 -7.37 3.80 -5.13
CA VAL A 89 -7.44 3.23 -3.79
C VAL A 89 -7.34 1.71 -3.91
N THR A 90 -6.55 1.08 -3.06
CA THR A 90 -6.42 -0.37 -3.03
C THR A 90 -7.72 -1.04 -2.55
N GLY A 91 -7.87 -2.33 -2.84
CA GLY A 91 -8.89 -3.18 -2.24
C GLY A 91 -8.67 -3.41 -0.74
N PRO A 92 -9.57 -4.15 -0.08
CA PRO A 92 -9.43 -4.48 1.34
C PRO A 92 -8.14 -5.26 1.62
N ALA A 93 -7.66 -5.18 2.87
CA ALA A 93 -6.53 -5.98 3.34
C ALA A 93 -6.83 -7.49 3.20
N ILE A 94 -5.93 -8.22 2.55
CA ILE A 94 -6.00 -9.67 2.38
C ILE A 94 -4.94 -10.30 3.28
N PRO A 95 -5.33 -11.07 4.32
CA PRO A 95 -4.39 -11.60 5.30
C PRO A 95 -3.51 -12.70 4.71
N LEU A 96 -2.25 -12.76 5.15
CA LEU A 96 -1.31 -13.83 4.80
C LEU A 96 -1.17 -14.86 5.95
N PRO A 97 -0.92 -16.15 5.65
CA PRO A 97 -0.56 -17.13 6.67
C PRO A 97 0.76 -16.73 7.34
N GLY A 98 0.73 -16.48 8.65
CA GLY A 98 1.90 -16.03 9.42
C GLY A 98 1.91 -14.55 9.82
N GLY A 99 0.86 -13.80 9.46
CA GLY A 99 0.70 -12.38 9.79
C GLY A 99 0.97 -11.48 8.59
N GLY A 100 0.66 -10.19 8.75
CA GLY A 100 0.69 -9.21 7.65
C GLY A 100 -0.49 -9.33 6.69
N HIS A 101 -0.50 -8.50 5.66
CA HIS A 101 -1.51 -8.49 4.62
C HIS A 101 -1.01 -7.76 3.38
N TYR A 102 -1.65 -8.01 2.24
CA TYR A 102 -1.44 -7.26 1.02
C TYR A 102 -2.78 -6.71 0.51
N HIS A 103 -2.74 -5.85 -0.50
CA HIS A 103 -3.94 -5.35 -1.16
C HIS A 103 -3.90 -5.59 -2.66
N MET A 104 -5.05 -5.88 -3.26
CA MET A 104 -5.20 -5.88 -4.71
C MET A 104 -5.48 -4.46 -5.22
N PHE A 105 -5.05 -4.13 -6.43
CA PHE A 105 -5.38 -2.88 -7.10
C PHE A 105 -5.55 -3.08 -8.60
N ASN A 106 -6.32 -2.20 -9.24
CA ASN A 106 -6.48 -2.14 -10.68
C ASN A 106 -6.99 -0.75 -11.11
N GLY A 107 -6.89 -0.45 -12.40
CA GLY A 107 -7.43 0.77 -12.97
C GLY A 107 -7.03 0.99 -14.42
N VAL A 108 -7.17 2.24 -14.87
CA VAL A 108 -6.79 2.71 -16.19
C VAL A 108 -5.93 3.96 -16.03
N THR A 109 -4.87 4.06 -16.81
CA THR A 109 -3.98 5.21 -16.79
C THR A 109 -4.65 6.46 -17.37
N THR A 110 -4.07 7.65 -17.15
CA THR A 110 -4.49 8.86 -17.86
C THR A 110 -4.34 8.72 -19.38
N THR A 111 -5.12 9.45 -20.16
CA THR A 111 -5.00 9.47 -21.63
C THR A 111 -4.04 10.59 -22.05
N ASN A 112 -2.93 10.25 -22.71
CA ASN A 112 -2.00 11.23 -23.30
C ASN A 112 -1.18 10.60 -24.44
N GLY A 113 -0.12 11.29 -24.90
CA GLY A 113 0.70 10.89 -26.04
C GLY A 113 0.30 11.59 -27.34
N ALA A 114 1.19 11.56 -28.35
CA ALA A 114 0.95 12.17 -29.66
C ALA A 114 -0.21 11.49 -30.41
N GLN A 115 -0.34 10.17 -30.25
CA GLN A 115 -1.55 9.41 -30.55
C GLN A 115 -2.25 9.12 -29.22
N PRO A 116 -3.30 9.85 -28.83
CA PRO A 116 -3.87 9.73 -27.48
C PRO A 116 -4.41 8.32 -27.19
N HIS A 117 -3.94 7.71 -26.11
CA HIS A 117 -4.43 6.42 -25.61
C HIS A 117 -4.19 6.28 -24.10
N SER A 118 -4.67 5.18 -23.53
CA SER A 118 -4.50 4.79 -22.14
C SER A 118 -4.28 3.29 -22.03
N HIS A 119 -3.82 2.82 -20.87
CA HIS A 119 -3.57 1.41 -20.60
C HIS A 119 -4.32 0.94 -19.35
N LYS A 120 -4.70 -0.34 -19.33
CA LYS A 120 -5.20 -1.00 -18.12
C LYS A 120 -4.01 -1.45 -17.26
N TYR A 121 -4.19 -1.49 -15.95
CA TYR A 121 -3.23 -2.05 -15.02
C TYR A 121 -3.94 -2.81 -13.88
N SER A 122 -3.25 -3.79 -13.31
CA SER A 122 -3.69 -4.51 -12.10
C SER A 122 -2.50 -5.18 -11.41
N GLY A 123 -2.64 -5.46 -10.12
CA GLY A 123 -1.62 -6.14 -9.34
C GLY A 123 -1.96 -6.28 -7.86
N SER A 124 -0.99 -6.75 -7.10
CA SER A 124 -1.01 -6.78 -5.64
C SER A 124 0.12 -5.92 -5.08
N THR A 125 -0.09 -5.32 -3.92
CA THR A 125 0.99 -4.70 -3.16
C THR A 125 1.92 -5.77 -2.58
N SER A 126 3.10 -5.36 -2.10
CA SER A 126 3.90 -6.18 -1.19
C SER A 126 3.13 -6.45 0.10
N ASP A 127 3.62 -7.43 0.87
CA ASP A 127 3.33 -7.54 2.29
C ASP A 127 3.88 -6.36 3.09
#